data_AF-A0A849RYN3-F1
#
_entry.id   AF-A0A849RYN3-F1
#
_cell.length_a   1.000
_cell.length_b   1.000
_cell.length_c   1.000
_cell.angle_alpha   90.00
_cell.angle_beta   90.00
_cell.angle_gamma   90.00
#
_symmetry.space_group_name_H-M   'P 1'
#
loop_
_entity.id
_entity.type
_entity.pdbx_description
1 polymer ?
#
loop_
_entity_poly.entity_id
_entity_poly.type
_entity_poly.pdbx_seq_one_letter_code
_entity_poly.pdbx_strand_id
1 'polypeptide(L)'
;MLRKVKTAVSVSVFALLMMSSMAQAAMVRYSIDGVLDSGALQGETYSGFLRFDTASLTYTGAESVNLAEFSLAFLANTFDISSADFAPTAEFLDGKFLGVSYSVSTFDPQFALVASSGLGGVADKPYFAYTTLLGDSGFGSLELVPEPASMALFAIGLAGMGVFRRYR
;
A
#
# COMPACT_ATOMS: atom_id res chain seq x y z
N MET A 1 -30.88 38.98 47.12
CA MET A 1 -31.50 38.64 45.82
C MET A 1 -30.88 39.56 44.78
N LEU A 2 -30.32 39.20 43.62
CA LEU A 2 -30.27 38.00 42.79
C LEU A 2 -29.02 38.13 41.86
N ARG A 3 -28.29 37.03 41.63
CA ARG A 3 -27.19 36.88 40.63
C ARG A 3 -27.61 37.32 39.23
N LYS A 4 -26.68 37.81 38.39
CA LYS A 4 -26.56 37.35 36.99
C LYS A 4 -25.10 37.14 36.59
N VAL A 5 -24.90 35.99 35.97
CA VAL A 5 -23.66 35.29 35.62
C VAL A 5 -23.51 35.35 34.10
N LYS A 6 -22.26 35.55 33.65
CA LYS A 6 -21.59 35.14 32.39
C LYS A 6 -22.34 35.31 31.06
N THR A 7 -21.67 35.98 30.12
CA THR A 7 -21.80 35.66 28.70
C THR A 7 -20.45 35.14 28.24
N ALA A 8 -20.42 33.85 27.91
CA ALA A 8 -19.25 33.13 27.44
C ALA A 8 -18.94 33.54 26.00
N VAL A 9 -17.68 33.88 25.72
CA VAL A 9 -17.15 33.89 24.36
C VAL A 9 -16.88 32.44 23.99
N SER A 10 -17.84 31.79 23.33
CA SER A 10 -17.59 30.51 22.66
C SER A 10 -16.82 30.80 21.38
N VAL A 11 -15.50 30.62 21.42
CA VAL A 11 -14.64 30.62 20.24
C VAL A 11 -14.92 29.33 19.47
N SER A 12 -15.67 29.43 18.37
CA SER A 12 -15.91 28.34 17.43
C SER A 12 -14.64 28.00 16.65
N VAL A 13 -13.72 27.25 17.26
CA VAL A 13 -12.56 26.63 16.57
C VAL A 13 -13.00 25.38 15.77
N PHE A 14 -14.20 24.86 16.04
CA PHE A 14 -14.68 23.60 15.46
C PHE A 14 -15.04 23.69 13.97
N ALA A 15 -15.21 24.90 13.41
CA ALA A 15 -15.61 25.08 12.01
C ALA A 15 -14.44 25.04 11.00
N LEU A 16 -13.19 25.22 11.43
CA LEU A 16 -12.03 25.14 10.52
C LEU A 16 -11.55 23.71 10.25
N LEU A 17 -11.98 22.72 11.03
CA LEU A 17 -11.61 21.31 10.83
C LEU A 17 -12.45 20.61 9.76
N MET A 18 -13.52 21.26 9.27
CA MET A 18 -14.47 20.66 8.31
C MET A 18 -14.18 21.05 6.85
N MET A 19 -13.08 21.76 6.56
CA MET A 19 -12.73 22.23 5.20
C MET A 19 -11.52 21.53 4.59
N SER A 20 -11.13 20.36 5.07
CA SER A 20 -10.08 19.56 4.41
C SER A 20 -10.67 18.33 3.71
N SER A 21 -11.63 18.53 2.81
CA SER A 21 -11.76 17.61 1.67
C SER A 21 -10.68 17.99 0.65
N MET A 22 -9.41 17.83 1.03
CA MET A 22 -8.36 17.76 0.03
C MET A 22 -8.50 16.39 -0.61
N ALA A 23 -9.33 16.32 -1.65
CA ALA A 23 -9.14 15.37 -2.73
C ALA A 23 -7.83 15.74 -3.45
N GLN A 24 -6.72 15.62 -2.74
CA GLN A 24 -5.42 15.46 -3.37
C GLN A 24 -5.35 13.99 -3.74
N ALA A 25 -5.01 13.72 -5.00
CA ALA A 25 -4.46 12.45 -5.45
C ALA A 25 -3.56 11.88 -4.36
N ALA A 26 -4.11 10.95 -3.59
CA ALA A 26 -3.43 10.39 -2.45
C ALA A 26 -2.63 9.24 -3.01
N MET A 27 -1.34 9.49 -3.25
CA MET A 27 -0.37 8.44 -3.50
C MET A 27 -0.37 7.53 -2.27
N VAL A 28 -0.99 6.36 -2.40
CA VAL A 28 -1.01 5.36 -1.33
C VAL A 28 0.21 4.49 -1.49
N ARG A 29 0.80 4.10 -0.37
CA ARG A 29 1.96 3.21 -0.30
C ARG A 29 1.58 1.96 0.48
N TYR A 30 1.98 0.81 -0.04
CA TYR A 30 1.86 -0.48 0.64
C TYR A 30 3.26 -1.06 0.82
N SER A 31 3.54 -1.61 2.00
CA SER A 31 4.66 -2.53 2.17
C SER A 31 4.26 -3.91 1.67
N ILE A 32 5.24 -4.59 1.10
CA ILE A 32 5.15 -5.99 0.69
C ILE A 32 6.05 -6.77 1.65
N ASP A 33 5.52 -7.81 2.26
CA ASP A 33 6.29 -8.75 3.05
C ASP A 33 5.74 -10.16 2.81
N GLY A 34 6.60 -11.16 2.83
CA GLY A 34 6.16 -12.53 2.67
C GLY A 34 7.27 -13.55 2.78
N VAL A 35 6.85 -14.80 2.80
CA VAL A 35 7.71 -15.99 2.81
C VAL A 35 7.18 -17.00 1.81
N LEU A 36 8.09 -17.74 1.17
CA LEU A 36 7.71 -18.88 0.36
C LEU A 36 7.28 -20.03 1.26
N ASP A 37 6.03 -20.46 1.09
CA ASP A 37 5.39 -21.48 1.93
C ASP A 37 5.57 -22.89 1.37
N SER A 38 6.02 -23.02 0.11
CA SER A 38 6.15 -24.29 -0.59
C SER A 38 7.22 -24.27 -1.69
N GLY A 39 7.58 -25.46 -2.17
CA GLY A 39 8.56 -25.66 -3.24
C GLY A 39 10.00 -25.69 -2.74
N ALA A 40 10.96 -25.79 -3.68
CA ALA A 40 12.39 -25.86 -3.40
C ALA A 40 12.99 -24.64 -2.67
N LEU A 41 12.29 -23.50 -2.70
CA LEU A 41 12.70 -22.25 -2.06
C LEU A 41 11.86 -21.94 -0.80
N GLN A 42 11.20 -22.95 -0.23
CA GLN A 42 10.43 -22.77 1.00
C GLN A 42 11.29 -22.14 2.11
N GLY A 43 10.76 -21.13 2.79
CA GLY A 43 11.43 -20.38 3.85
C GLY A 43 12.22 -19.16 3.35
N GLU A 44 12.45 -19.02 2.04
CA GLU A 44 13.00 -17.79 1.48
C GLU A 44 12.01 -16.64 1.65
N THR A 45 12.54 -15.46 1.97
CA THR A 45 11.76 -14.27 2.22
C THR A 45 11.85 -13.29 1.06
N TYR A 46 10.82 -12.46 0.96
CA TYR A 46 10.80 -11.32 0.05
C TYR A 46 10.13 -10.15 0.76
N SER A 47 10.57 -8.96 0.41
CA SER A 47 10.01 -7.74 0.96
C SER A 47 10.16 -6.57 0.00
N GLY A 48 9.36 -5.54 0.16
CA GLY A 48 9.31 -4.47 -0.80
C GLY A 48 8.24 -3.44 -0.51
N PHE A 49 7.90 -2.68 -1.53
CA PHE A 49 6.80 -1.74 -1.48
C PHE A 49 6.24 -1.47 -2.87
N LEU A 50 5.01 -0.96 -2.89
CA LEU A 50 4.38 -0.42 -4.08
C LEU A 50 3.69 0.90 -3.77
N ARG A 51 3.51 1.73 -4.81
CA ARG A 51 2.73 2.97 -4.74
C ARG A 51 1.89 3.14 -5.98
N PHE A 52 0.69 3.70 -5.81
CA PHE A 52 -0.20 4.05 -6.90
C PHE A 52 -1.05 5.25 -6.51
N ASP A 53 -1.59 5.93 -7.52
CA ASP A 53 -2.49 7.07 -7.35
C ASP A 53 -3.94 6.57 -7.29
N THR A 54 -4.65 6.93 -6.23
CA THR A 54 -6.07 6.57 -6.07
C THR A 54 -7.01 7.51 -6.82
N ALA A 55 -6.52 8.60 -7.42
CA ALA A 55 -7.35 9.59 -8.11
C ALA A 55 -8.17 9.02 -9.28
N SER A 56 -7.72 7.92 -9.89
CA SER A 56 -8.43 7.26 -10.99
C SER A 56 -9.48 6.25 -10.55
N LEU A 57 -9.56 5.93 -9.25
CA LEU A 57 -10.52 4.94 -8.74
C LEU A 57 -11.93 5.52 -8.66
N THR A 58 -12.89 4.77 -9.17
CA THR A 58 -14.33 5.00 -9.02
C THR A 58 -14.92 4.23 -7.83
N TYR A 59 -14.18 3.26 -7.30
CA TYR A 59 -14.53 2.38 -6.18
C TYR A 59 -15.74 1.48 -6.47
N THR A 60 -15.98 1.16 -7.74
CA THR A 60 -17.11 0.35 -8.19
C THR A 60 -16.71 -0.62 -9.30
N GLY A 61 -17.10 -1.89 -9.17
CA GLY A 61 -16.71 -2.94 -10.10
C GLY A 61 -15.23 -3.30 -10.02
N ALA A 62 -14.75 -4.01 -11.04
CA ALA A 62 -13.34 -4.36 -11.16
C ALA A 62 -12.55 -3.18 -11.73
N GLU A 63 -11.46 -2.82 -11.06
CA GLU A 63 -10.61 -1.69 -11.43
C GLU A 63 -9.13 -2.04 -11.30
N SER A 64 -8.32 -1.60 -12.26
CA SER A 64 -6.87 -1.79 -12.26
C SER A 64 -6.18 -0.44 -12.38
N VAL A 65 -5.21 -0.17 -11.50
CA VAL A 65 -4.46 1.10 -11.47
C VAL A 65 -2.98 0.81 -11.65
N ASN A 66 -2.35 1.46 -12.63
CA ASN A 66 -0.91 1.32 -12.84
C ASN A 66 -0.12 1.76 -11.61
N LEU A 67 0.91 0.99 -11.27
CA LEU A 67 1.83 1.38 -10.20
C LEU A 67 2.66 2.59 -10.62
N ALA A 68 2.80 3.55 -9.71
CA ALA A 68 3.70 4.69 -9.84
C ALA A 68 5.13 4.34 -9.39
N GLU A 69 5.25 3.52 -8.35
CA GLU A 69 6.52 2.97 -7.86
C GLU A 69 6.33 1.50 -7.46
N PHE A 70 7.35 0.68 -7.70
CA PHE A 70 7.42 -0.71 -7.24
C PHE A 70 8.87 -1.07 -6.95
N SER A 71 9.10 -1.78 -5.85
CA SER A 71 10.40 -2.36 -5.52
C SER A 71 10.17 -3.63 -4.74
N LEU A 72 10.77 -4.74 -5.16
CA LEU A 72 10.72 -6.03 -4.47
C LEU A 72 12.13 -6.62 -4.37
N ALA A 73 12.56 -6.91 -3.15
CA ALA A 73 13.76 -7.67 -2.87
C ALA A 73 13.43 -9.16 -2.80
N PHE A 74 14.09 -9.97 -3.64
CA PHE A 74 13.94 -11.42 -3.67
C PHE A 74 15.24 -12.07 -4.14
N LEU A 75 15.73 -13.10 -3.43
CA LEU A 75 16.99 -13.81 -3.73
C LEU A 75 18.19 -12.86 -3.98
N ALA A 76 18.38 -11.88 -3.09
CA ALA A 76 19.42 -10.84 -3.19
C ALA A 76 19.36 -9.93 -4.43
N ASN A 77 18.29 -10.01 -5.23
CA ASN A 77 18.02 -9.11 -6.34
C ASN A 77 16.93 -8.11 -5.96
N THR A 78 16.93 -6.95 -6.62
CA THR A 78 15.85 -5.96 -6.51
C THR A 78 15.17 -5.83 -7.85
N PHE A 79 13.85 -5.99 -7.84
CA PHE A 79 12.99 -5.91 -9.01
C PHE A 79 12.11 -4.67 -8.91
N ASP A 80 11.99 -3.94 -10.01
CA ASP A 80 11.22 -2.71 -10.11
C ASP A 80 10.25 -2.76 -11.31
N ILE A 81 9.58 -1.64 -11.60
CA ILE A 81 8.66 -1.53 -12.74
C ILE A 81 9.33 -1.91 -14.07
N SER A 82 10.62 -1.62 -14.24
CA SER A 82 11.35 -1.91 -15.49
C SER A 82 11.71 -3.39 -15.66
N SER A 83 11.66 -4.15 -14.58
CA SER A 83 11.90 -5.59 -14.57
C SER A 83 10.67 -6.41 -14.96
N ALA A 84 9.49 -5.79 -14.95
CA ALA A 84 8.21 -6.47 -15.15
C ALA A 84 7.98 -6.91 -16.60
N ASP A 85 7.33 -8.05 -16.79
CA ASP A 85 6.95 -8.54 -18.14
C ASP A 85 5.86 -7.67 -18.80
N PHE A 86 5.09 -6.92 -17.99
CA PHE A 86 4.03 -6.00 -18.41
C PHE A 86 3.93 -4.84 -17.41
N ALA A 87 3.18 -3.78 -17.76
CA ALA A 87 2.95 -2.65 -16.87
C ALA A 87 2.17 -3.11 -15.62
N PRO A 88 2.78 -3.08 -14.41
CA PRO A 88 2.17 -3.69 -13.24
C PRO A 88 1.05 -2.83 -12.66
N THR A 89 0.06 -3.50 -12.07
CA THR A 89 -1.19 -2.89 -11.62
C THR A 89 -1.55 -3.29 -10.19
N ALA A 90 -2.13 -2.34 -9.46
CA ALA A 90 -2.90 -2.58 -8.25
C ALA A 90 -4.35 -2.92 -8.65
N GLU A 91 -4.85 -4.05 -8.16
CA GLU A 91 -6.17 -4.60 -8.54
C GLU A 91 -7.22 -4.36 -7.44
N PHE A 92 -8.43 -3.99 -7.85
CA PHE A 92 -9.54 -3.67 -6.97
C PHE A 92 -10.85 -4.29 -7.44
N LEU A 93 -11.73 -4.60 -6.48
CA LEU A 93 -13.12 -4.93 -6.74
C LEU A 93 -14.02 -4.23 -5.73
N ASP A 94 -14.93 -3.37 -6.21
CA ASP A 94 -15.85 -2.59 -5.37
C ASP A 94 -15.12 -1.81 -4.25
N GLY A 95 -13.98 -1.20 -4.62
CA GLY A 95 -13.10 -0.46 -3.70
C GLY A 95 -12.26 -1.32 -2.76
N LYS A 96 -12.42 -2.65 -2.75
CA LYS A 96 -11.55 -3.56 -2.01
C LYS A 96 -10.27 -3.82 -2.79
N PHE A 97 -9.13 -3.58 -2.16
CA PHE A 97 -7.83 -3.96 -2.71
C PHE A 97 -7.67 -5.48 -2.74
N LEU A 98 -7.36 -6.03 -3.92
CA LEU A 98 -7.21 -7.47 -4.17
C LEU A 98 -5.75 -7.91 -4.21
N GLY A 99 -4.83 -6.99 -4.49
CA GLY A 99 -3.40 -7.25 -4.55
C GLY A 99 -2.74 -6.54 -5.71
N VAL A 100 -1.63 -7.10 -6.16
CA VAL A 100 -0.84 -6.58 -7.27
C VAL A 100 -0.70 -7.64 -8.35
N SER A 101 -0.75 -7.21 -9.61
CA SER A 101 -0.41 -8.02 -10.77
C SER A 101 0.98 -7.63 -11.26
N TYR A 102 1.95 -8.53 -11.11
CA TYR A 102 3.35 -8.30 -11.45
C TYR A 102 4.01 -9.64 -11.78
N SER A 103 4.86 -9.71 -12.80
CA SER A 103 5.66 -10.91 -13.09
C SER A 103 7.02 -10.58 -13.68
N VAL A 104 7.96 -11.50 -13.50
CA VAL A 104 9.31 -11.47 -14.09
C VAL A 104 9.63 -12.85 -14.65
N SER A 105 9.74 -12.95 -15.97
CA SER A 105 10.10 -14.17 -16.69
C SER A 105 11.57 -14.23 -17.12
N THR A 106 12.29 -13.11 -17.00
CA THR A 106 13.70 -12.96 -17.43
C THR A 106 14.72 -13.36 -16.35
N PHE A 107 14.25 -13.82 -15.20
CA PHE A 107 15.03 -14.24 -14.04
C PHE A 107 14.74 -15.72 -13.74
N ASP A 108 15.70 -16.45 -13.16
CA ASP A 108 15.50 -17.81 -12.66
C ASP A 108 15.69 -17.82 -11.14
N PRO A 109 14.67 -18.20 -10.35
CA PRO A 109 13.33 -18.61 -10.78
C PRO A 109 12.49 -17.47 -11.37
N GLN A 110 11.69 -17.76 -12.40
CA GLN A 110 10.66 -16.81 -12.82
C GLN A 110 9.57 -16.76 -11.75
N PHE A 111 8.99 -15.58 -11.53
CA PHE A 111 8.02 -15.39 -10.46
C PHE A 111 6.92 -14.40 -10.82
N ALA A 112 5.81 -14.48 -10.09
CA ALA A 112 4.70 -13.57 -10.20
C ALA A 112 4.10 -13.26 -8.82
N LEU A 113 3.65 -12.02 -8.65
CA LEU A 113 2.71 -11.61 -7.63
C LEU A 113 1.33 -11.63 -8.27
N VAL A 114 0.41 -12.40 -7.68
CA VAL A 114 -0.92 -12.63 -8.22
C VAL A 114 -1.95 -12.03 -7.27
N ALA A 115 -2.78 -11.13 -7.78
CA ALA A 115 -3.90 -10.57 -7.03
C ALA A 115 -4.97 -11.64 -6.74
N SER A 116 -5.71 -11.45 -5.65
CA SER A 116 -6.89 -12.25 -5.33
C SER A 116 -7.98 -12.11 -6.40
N SER A 117 -8.83 -13.12 -6.53
CA SER A 117 -9.99 -13.10 -7.43
C SER A 117 -11.11 -12.18 -6.95
N GLY A 118 -11.15 -11.84 -5.66
CA GLY A 118 -12.21 -11.02 -5.05
C GLY A 118 -13.53 -11.75 -4.81
N LEU A 119 -13.65 -13.04 -5.15
CA LEU A 119 -14.86 -13.84 -5.04
C LEU A 119 -15.25 -14.21 -3.59
N GLY A 120 -14.40 -13.93 -2.62
CA GLY A 120 -14.74 -14.04 -1.20
C GLY A 120 -14.77 -15.49 -0.70
N GLY A 121 -13.58 -16.01 -0.39
CA GLY A 121 -13.39 -17.30 0.27
C GLY A 121 -12.12 -17.29 1.13
N VAL A 122 -11.96 -18.29 1.99
CA VAL A 122 -10.78 -18.37 2.88
C VAL A 122 -9.44 -18.53 2.14
N ALA A 123 -9.50 -19.07 0.92
CA ALA A 123 -8.35 -19.23 0.02
C ALA A 123 -8.19 -18.06 -0.96
N ASP A 124 -9.13 -17.12 -0.98
CA ASP A 124 -9.10 -15.98 -1.91
C ASP A 124 -8.22 -14.87 -1.34
N LYS A 125 -6.91 -15.06 -1.52
CA LYS A 125 -5.87 -14.15 -1.06
C LYS A 125 -4.84 -13.94 -2.18
N PRO A 126 -4.22 -12.75 -2.26
CA PRO A 126 -3.08 -12.57 -3.14
C PRO A 126 -1.93 -13.49 -2.70
N TYR A 127 -1.09 -13.89 -3.66
CA TYR A 127 0.01 -14.81 -3.40
C TYR A 127 1.20 -14.55 -4.32
N PHE A 128 2.37 -15.01 -3.87
CA PHE A 128 3.58 -15.10 -4.67
C PHE A 128 3.65 -16.49 -5.29
N ALA A 129 4.02 -16.59 -6.56
CA ALA A 129 4.27 -17.85 -7.25
C ALA A 129 5.63 -17.81 -7.94
N TYR A 130 6.31 -18.95 -8.02
CA TYR A 130 7.53 -19.07 -8.81
C TYR A 130 7.63 -20.43 -9.48
N THR A 131 8.47 -20.49 -10.50
CA THR A 131 8.93 -21.74 -11.09
C THR A 131 10.37 -21.58 -11.58
N THR A 132 11.20 -22.59 -11.35
CA THR A 132 12.59 -22.62 -11.83
C THR A 132 12.65 -23.17 -13.25
N LEU A 133 13.78 -22.96 -13.92
CA LEU A 133 14.08 -23.60 -15.22
C LEU A 133 14.07 -25.14 -15.14
N LEU A 134 14.26 -25.72 -13.96
CA LEU A 134 14.20 -27.17 -13.72
C LEU A 134 12.76 -27.67 -13.48
N GLY A 135 11.78 -26.77 -13.44
CA GLY A 135 10.37 -27.08 -13.21
C GLY A 135 9.95 -27.11 -11.74
N ASP A 136 10.87 -26.82 -10.82
CA ASP A 136 10.54 -26.72 -9.39
C ASP A 136 9.70 -25.46 -9.17
N SER A 137 8.46 -25.66 -8.74
CA SER A 137 7.49 -24.58 -8.56
C SER A 137 7.03 -24.50 -7.13
N GLY A 138 6.63 -23.31 -6.71
CA GLY A 138 6.15 -23.07 -5.36
C GLY A 138 5.39 -21.77 -5.24
N PHE A 139 4.80 -21.59 -4.08
CA PHE A 139 3.96 -20.44 -3.73
C PHE A 139 4.32 -19.92 -2.35
N GLY A 140 4.02 -18.64 -2.12
CA GLY A 140 4.17 -17.97 -0.85
C GLY A 140 3.02 -17.00 -0.56
N SER A 141 2.85 -16.71 0.71
CA SER A 141 1.89 -15.77 1.25
C SER A 141 2.32 -14.33 0.96
N LEU A 142 1.47 -13.57 0.28
CA LEU A 142 1.73 -12.18 -0.07
C LEU A 142 0.98 -11.24 0.88
N GLU A 143 1.69 -10.68 1.86
CA GLU A 143 1.13 -9.67 2.76
C GLU A 143 1.35 -8.27 2.17
N LEU A 144 0.25 -7.52 2.06
CA LEU A 144 0.23 -6.16 1.54
C LEU A 144 -0.38 -5.25 2.59
N VAL A 145 0.45 -4.45 3.25
CA VAL A 145 0.03 -3.61 4.37
C VAL A 145 0.06 -2.15 3.95
N PRO A 146 -1.06 -1.41 4.00
CA PRO A 146 -1.06 0.01 3.70
C PRO A 146 -0.25 0.75 4.77
N GLU A 147 0.71 1.58 4.33
CA GLU A 147 1.47 2.42 5.24
C GLU A 147 0.57 3.56 5.77
N PRO A 148 0.51 3.79 7.10
CA PRO A 148 -0.30 4.88 7.63
C PRO A 148 0.17 6.24 7.13
N ALA A 149 -0.75 7.04 6.57
CA ALA A 149 -0.49 8.45 6.24
C ALA A 149 -0.06 9.30 7.46
N SER A 150 -0.20 8.77 8.68
CA SER A 150 0.14 9.42 9.94
C SER A 150 1.64 9.62 10.17
N MET A 151 2.54 8.88 9.50
CA MET A 151 3.98 9.15 9.61
C MET A 151 4.36 10.52 9.03
N ALA A 152 3.69 10.93 7.94
CA ALA A 152 3.82 12.29 7.40
C ALA A 152 3.29 13.34 8.39
N LEU A 153 2.16 13.06 9.06
CA LEU A 153 1.61 13.95 10.09
C LEU A 153 2.52 14.06 11.33
N PHE A 154 3.17 12.97 11.74
CA PHE A 154 4.14 12.97 12.83
C PHE A 154 5.39 13.80 12.49
N ALA A 155 5.93 13.65 11.28
CA ALA A 155 7.07 14.45 10.82
C ALA A 155 6.74 15.95 10.73
N ILE A 156 5.55 16.28 10.22
CA ILE A 156 5.05 17.67 10.18
C ILE A 156 4.82 18.20 11.60
N GLY A 157 4.24 17.40 12.49
CA GLY A 157 4.03 17.77 13.89
C GLY A 157 5.35 18.08 14.62
N LEU A 158 6.38 17.28 14.40
CA LEU A 158 7.72 17.49 14.98
C LEU A 158 8.41 18.73 14.39
N ALA A 159 8.32 18.94 13.07
CA ALA A 159 8.85 20.14 12.42
C ALA A 159 8.15 21.41 12.94
N GLY A 160 6.82 21.36 13.10
CA GLY A 160 6.03 22.46 13.69
C GLY A 160 6.47 22.82 15.10
N MET A 161 6.71 21.82 15.97
CA MET A 161 7.19 22.05 17.34
C MET A 161 8.62 22.62 17.40
N GLY A 162 9.48 22.29 16.44
CA GLY A 162 10.84 22.85 16.35
C GLY A 162 10.86 24.35 16.04
N VAL A 163 9.89 24.85 15.26
CA VAL A 163 9.77 26.28 14.91
C VAL A 163 9.33 27.11 16.12
N PHE A 164 8.41 26.61 16.95
CA PHE A 164 7.98 27.31 18.17
C PHE A 164 9.07 27.44 19.24
N ARG A 165 10.13 26.62 19.18
CA ARG A 165 11.26 26.71 20.11
C ARG A 165 12.30 27.77 19.72
N ARG A 166 12.29 28.27 18.47
CA ARG A 166 13.22 29.32 18.01
C ARG A 166 12.71 30.75 18.18
N TYR A 167 11.45 30.92 18.58
CA TYR A 167 10.83 32.23 18.82
C TYR A 167 10.65 32.57 20.31
N ARG A 168 11.42 31.94 21.20
CA ARG A 168 11.53 32.33 22.62
C ARG A 168 12.95 32.75 22.94
#